data_AF-A0A2P7BWY7-F1
#
_entry.id   AF-A0A2P7BWY7-F1
#
_cell.length_a   1.000
_cell.length_b   1.000
_cell.length_c   1.000
_cell.angle_alpha   90.00
_cell.angle_beta   90.00
_cell.angle_gamma   90.00
#
_symmetry.space_group_name_H-M   'P 1'
#
loop_
_entity.id
_entity.type
_entity.pdbx_description
1 polymer ?
#
loop_
_entity_poly.entity_id
_entity_poly.type
_entity_poly.pdbx_seq_one_letter_code
_entity_poly.pdbx_strand_id
1 'polypeptide(L)'
;MFGFSTRSLGRDRETDFSRFTRMQTTLGQVLAEIEREKAGLRKRFTDTSADAALTLEAMSGQNDTNAYESRLDDLTVSIQGYEQRIMFLDTQLEFVEGILGSIGSFVREHRLMGNNS
;
A
#
# COMPACT_ATOMS: atom_id res chain seq x y z
N MET A 1 -12.63 34.81 -41.67
CA MET A 1 -11.51 33.90 -41.99
C MET A 1 -11.57 32.75 -40.99
N PHE A 2 -12.06 31.58 -41.41
CA PHE A 2 -12.24 30.43 -40.52
C PHE A 2 -10.89 29.75 -40.31
N GLY A 3 -10.21 30.08 -39.20
CA GLY A 3 -9.03 29.35 -38.76
C GLY A 3 -9.46 28.03 -38.15
N PHE A 4 -9.65 27.00 -38.99
CA PHE A 4 -9.66 25.63 -38.49
C PHE A 4 -8.27 25.34 -37.95
N SER A 5 -8.08 25.52 -36.64
CA SER A 5 -6.91 25.02 -35.93
C SER A 5 -6.96 23.50 -36.02
N THR A 6 -6.34 22.93 -37.06
CA THR A 6 -6.13 21.50 -37.20
C THR A 6 -5.50 21.02 -35.90
N ARG A 7 -6.26 20.25 -35.13
CA ARG A 7 -5.84 19.66 -33.86
C ARG A 7 -4.55 18.88 -34.16
N SER A 8 -3.42 19.36 -33.63
CA SER A 8 -2.13 18.77 -33.97
C SER A 8 -1.99 17.46 -33.21
N LEU A 9 -1.75 16.34 -33.91
CA LEU A 9 -1.55 15.02 -33.32
C LEU A 9 -0.54 15.00 -32.16
N GLY A 10 0.47 15.86 -32.20
CA GLY A 10 1.42 16.04 -31.09
C GLY A 10 0.78 16.55 -29.79
N ARG A 11 -0.19 17.48 -29.86
CA ARG A 11 -0.91 17.99 -28.67
C ARG A 11 -1.84 16.93 -28.08
N ASP A 12 -2.48 16.12 -28.92
CA ASP A 12 -3.34 15.04 -28.44
C ASP A 12 -2.48 13.97 -27.74
N ARG A 13 -1.35 13.56 -28.34
CA ARG A 13 -0.38 12.64 -27.71
C ARG A 13 0.18 13.16 -26.38
N GLU A 14 0.53 14.44 -26.31
CA GLU A 14 1.00 15.08 -25.08
C GLU A 14 -0.07 15.06 -23.99
N THR A 15 -1.32 15.36 -24.37
CA THR A 15 -2.45 15.31 -23.44
C THR A 15 -2.67 13.90 -22.91
N ASP A 16 -2.58 12.88 -23.76
CA ASP A 16 -2.71 11.48 -23.37
C ASP A 16 -1.59 11.07 -22.40
N PHE A 17 -0.34 11.44 -22.69
CA PHE A 17 0.80 11.16 -21.82
C PHE A 17 0.68 11.83 -20.45
N SER A 18 0.19 13.08 -20.42
CA SER A 18 -0.09 13.82 -19.19
C SER A 18 -1.12 13.09 -18.30
N ARG A 19 -2.17 12.51 -18.89
CA ARG A 19 -3.17 11.73 -18.13
C ARG A 19 -2.54 10.50 -17.46
N PHE A 20 -1.73 9.74 -18.18
CA PHE A 20 -1.05 8.56 -17.62
C PHE A 20 -0.01 8.93 -16.57
N THR A 21 0.76 10.00 -16.79
CA THR A 21 1.72 10.52 -15.82
C THR A 21 1.03 10.90 -14.51
N ARG A 22 -0.15 11.54 -14.59
CA ARG A 22 -0.96 11.88 -13.41
C ARG A 22 -1.46 10.63 -12.70
N MET A 23 -1.96 9.62 -13.42
CA MET A 23 -2.37 8.34 -12.82
C MET A 23 -1.21 7.67 -12.09
N GLN A 24 -0.03 7.58 -12.71
CA GLN A 24 1.15 6.99 -12.09
C GLN A 24 1.59 7.74 -10.84
N THR A 25 1.57 9.08 -10.89
CA THR A 25 1.92 9.93 -9.74
C THR A 25 0.97 9.69 -8.57
N THR A 26 -0.33 9.73 -8.81
CA THR A 26 -1.34 9.51 -7.77
C THR A 26 -1.26 8.10 -7.18
N LEU A 27 -1.13 7.07 -8.02
CA LEU A 27 -0.99 5.69 -7.54
C LEU A 27 0.32 5.47 -6.77
N GLY A 28 1.42 6.13 -7.17
CA GLY A 28 2.67 6.10 -6.42
C GLY A 28 2.56 6.74 -5.04
N GLN A 29 1.76 7.81 -4.90
CA GLN A 29 1.47 8.40 -3.59
C GLN A 29 0.68 7.44 -2.69
N VAL A 30 -0.35 6.80 -3.25
CA VAL A 30 -1.16 5.79 -2.54
C VAL A 30 -0.29 4.60 -2.11
N LEU A 31 0.59 4.10 -2.99
CA LEU A 31 1.54 3.04 -2.65
C LEU A 31 2.38 3.42 -1.43
N ALA A 32 2.96 4.62 -1.44
CA ALA A 32 3.79 5.12 -0.34
C ALA A 32 2.99 5.32 0.96
N GLU A 33 1.70 5.66 0.88
CA GLU A 33 0.82 5.73 2.05
C GLU A 33 0.58 4.34 2.67
N ILE A 34 0.28 3.35 1.84
CA ILE A 34 0.06 1.95 2.27
C ILE A 34 1.34 1.39 2.91
N GLU A 35 2.50 1.62 2.30
CA GLU A 35 3.79 1.20 2.84
C GLU A 35 4.08 1.81 4.22
N ARG A 36 3.81 3.12 4.38
CA ARG A 36 3.98 3.81 5.66
C ARG A 36 3.05 3.25 6.73
N GLU A 37 1.78 3.01 6.40
CA GLU A 37 0.82 2.41 7.33
C GLU A 37 1.29 1.01 7.75
N LYS A 38 1.66 0.16 6.79
CA LYS A 38 2.17 -1.20 7.02
C LYS A 38 3.42 -1.20 7.90
N ALA A 39 4.36 -0.29 7.65
CA ALA A 39 5.56 -0.14 8.49
C ALA A 39 5.20 0.24 9.94
N GLY A 40 4.26 1.17 10.12
CA GLY A 40 3.77 1.55 11.44
C GLY A 40 3.06 0.41 12.18
N LEU A 41 2.27 -0.41 11.46
CA LEU A 41 1.62 -1.58 12.03
C LEU A 41 2.61 -2.68 12.39
N ARG A 42 3.60 -2.95 11.53
CA ARG A 42 4.67 -3.93 11.83
C ARG A 42 5.42 -3.57 13.11
N LYS A 43 5.73 -2.29 13.30
CA LYS A 43 6.35 -1.81 14.53
C LYS A 43 5.46 -2.10 15.76
N ARG A 44 4.19 -1.71 15.70
CA ARG A 44 3.24 -1.97 16.80
C ARG A 44 3.06 -3.46 17.07
N PHE A 45 2.98 -4.29 16.03
CA PHE A 45 2.92 -5.74 16.15
C PHE A 45 4.13 -6.30 16.90
N THR A 46 5.35 -5.86 16.55
CA THR A 46 6.57 -6.28 17.24
C THR A 46 6.56 -5.83 18.70
N ASP A 47 6.22 -4.57 18.96
CA ASP A 47 6.18 -4.02 20.32
C ASP A 47 5.13 -4.75 21.19
N THR A 48 3.93 -5.00 20.67
CA THR A 48 2.85 -5.72 21.37
C THR A 48 3.20 -7.20 21.57
N SER A 49 3.82 -7.85 20.58
CA SER A 49 4.29 -9.25 20.73
C SER A 49 5.36 -9.38 21.81
N ALA A 50 6.27 -8.40 21.91
CA ALA A 50 7.26 -8.37 22.98
C ALA A 50 6.60 -8.19 24.36
N ASP A 51 5.61 -7.31 24.48
CA ASP A 51 4.86 -7.12 25.72
C ASP A 51 4.07 -8.38 26.15
N ALA A 52 3.51 -9.11 25.18
CA ALA A 52 2.85 -10.39 25.43
C ALA A 52 3.83 -11.44 25.97
N ALA A 53 5.03 -11.54 25.39
CA ALA A 53 6.08 -12.44 25.87
C ALA A 53 6.52 -12.11 27.30
N LEU A 54 6.72 -10.82 27.61
CA LEU A 54 7.05 -10.37 28.96
C LEU A 54 5.93 -10.63 29.97
N THR A 55 4.67 -10.46 29.55
CA THR A 55 3.48 -10.74 30.38
C THR A 55 3.41 -12.24 30.73
N LEU A 56 3.67 -13.12 29.75
CA LEU A 56 3.76 -14.56 29.96
C LEU A 56 4.90 -14.95 30.93
N GLU A 57 6.08 -14.36 30.77
CA GLU A 57 7.21 -14.59 31.67
C GLU A 57 6.87 -14.17 33.11
N ALA A 58 6.27 -12.99 33.28
CA ALA A 58 5.85 -12.49 34.59
C ALA A 58 4.78 -13.36 35.25
N MET A 59 3.84 -13.91 34.46
CA MET A 59 2.79 -14.79 34.95
C MET A 59 3.33 -16.11 35.52
N SER A 60 4.42 -16.64 34.94
CA SER A 60 4.98 -17.96 35.30
C SER A 60 5.44 -18.09 36.76
N GLY A 61 5.71 -16.97 37.44
CA GLY A 61 6.16 -16.93 38.83
C GLY A 61 5.09 -16.55 39.85
N GLN A 62 3.83 -16.41 39.46
CA GLN A 62 2.75 -15.86 40.30
C GLN A 62 1.67 -16.89 40.65
N ASN A 63 1.12 -16.78 41.85
CA ASN A 63 0.01 -17.63 42.32
C ASN A 63 -1.38 -17.09 41.93
N ASP A 64 -1.50 -15.79 41.64
CA ASP A 64 -2.72 -15.16 41.14
C ASP A 64 -2.44 -14.59 39.74
N THR A 65 -3.03 -15.23 38.73
CA THR A 65 -2.76 -14.97 37.31
C THR A 65 -3.88 -14.20 36.61
N ASN A 66 -5.01 -13.95 37.29
CA ASN A 66 -6.21 -13.40 36.65
C ASN A 66 -5.98 -12.07 35.91
N ALA A 67 -5.18 -11.18 36.50
CA ALA A 67 -4.83 -9.91 35.87
C ALA A 67 -3.90 -10.06 34.66
N TYR A 68 -3.02 -11.08 34.68
CA TYR A 68 -2.12 -11.39 33.57
C TYR A 68 -2.86 -12.06 32.41
N GLU A 69 -3.82 -12.94 32.72
CA GLU A 69 -4.68 -13.60 31.73
C GLU A 69 -5.52 -12.58 30.96
N SER A 70 -6.23 -11.68 31.66
CA SER A 70 -7.01 -10.63 31.01
C SER A 70 -6.14 -9.73 30.11
N ARG A 71 -4.93 -9.38 30.57
CA ARG A 71 -4.00 -8.57 29.76
C ARG A 71 -3.49 -9.35 28.55
N LEU A 72 -3.20 -10.64 28.70
CA LEU A 72 -2.73 -11.49 27.61
C LEU A 72 -3.80 -11.66 26.52
N ASP A 73 -5.07 -11.75 26.91
CA ASP A 73 -6.19 -11.78 25.97
C ASP A 73 -6.26 -10.49 25.14
N ASP A 74 -6.17 -9.32 25.79
CA ASP A 74 -6.15 -8.02 25.11
C ASP A 74 -4.99 -7.88 24.11
N LEU A 75 -3.79 -8.34 24.52
CA LEU A 75 -2.60 -8.34 23.67
C LEU A 75 -2.79 -9.29 22.49
N THR A 76 -3.36 -10.47 22.70
CA THR A 76 -3.64 -11.47 21.66
C THR A 76 -4.62 -10.92 20.62
N VAL A 77 -5.70 -10.29 21.05
CA VAL A 77 -6.68 -9.63 20.16
C VAL A 77 -6.00 -8.55 19.32
N SER A 78 -5.14 -7.74 19.94
CA SER A 78 -4.39 -6.68 19.25
C SER A 78 -3.44 -7.25 18.19
N ILE A 79 -2.70 -8.31 18.52
CA ILE A 79 -1.77 -9.01 17.62
C ILE A 79 -2.53 -9.54 16.39
N GLN A 80 -3.64 -10.27 16.61
CA GLN A 80 -4.48 -10.79 15.52
C GLN A 80 -5.03 -9.67 14.62
N GLY A 81 -5.44 -8.54 15.23
CA GLY A 81 -5.90 -7.37 14.48
C GLY A 81 -4.82 -6.77 13.59
N TYR A 82 -3.58 -6.68 14.08
CA TYR A 82 -2.45 -6.22 13.28
C TYR A 82 -2.11 -7.17 12.14
N GLU A 83 -2.11 -8.49 12.38
CA GLU A 83 -1.87 -9.49 11.32
C GLU A 83 -2.87 -9.37 10.18
N GLN A 84 -4.16 -9.36 10.50
CA GLN A 84 -5.23 -9.22 9.50
C GLN A 84 -5.09 -7.93 8.70
N ARG A 85 -4.80 -6.81 9.38
CA ARG A 85 -4.61 -5.52 8.70
C ARG A 85 -3.37 -5.51 7.82
N ILE A 86 -2.24 -6.06 8.28
CA ILE A 86 -1.01 -6.16 7.48
C ILE A 86 -1.26 -7.01 6.23
N MET A 87 -1.92 -8.16 6.36
CA MET A 87 -2.28 -9.00 5.20
C MET A 87 -3.15 -8.26 4.20
N PHE A 88 -4.11 -7.47 4.67
CA PHE A 88 -4.94 -6.67 3.78
C PHE A 88 -4.16 -5.54 3.10
N LEU A 89 -3.19 -4.91 3.78
CA LEU A 89 -2.31 -3.92 3.16
C LEU A 89 -1.39 -4.58 2.13
N ASP A 90 -0.96 -5.83 2.34
CA ASP A 90 -0.20 -6.60 1.34
C ASP A 90 -1.00 -6.79 0.05
N THR A 91 -2.28 -7.18 0.16
CA THR A 91 -3.12 -7.33 -1.04
C THR A 91 -3.41 -5.99 -1.73
N GLN A 92 -3.49 -4.89 -0.97
CA GLN A 92 -3.60 -3.54 -1.55
C GLN A 92 -2.33 -3.13 -2.31
N LEU A 93 -1.14 -3.42 -1.77
CA LEU A 93 0.13 -3.13 -2.45
C LEU A 93 0.21 -3.89 -3.77
N GLU A 94 -0.02 -5.19 -3.76
CA GLU A 94 -0.01 -6.02 -4.97
C GLU A 94 -0.98 -5.49 -6.03
N PHE A 95 -2.18 -5.09 -5.61
CA PHE A 95 -3.18 -4.51 -6.51
C PHE A 95 -2.71 -3.20 -7.14
N VAL A 96 -2.20 -2.26 -6.35
CA VAL A 96 -1.72 -0.95 -6.83
C VAL A 96 -0.51 -1.11 -7.74
N GLU A 97 0.45 -1.98 -7.38
CA GLU A 97 1.60 -2.32 -8.21
C GLU A 97 1.18 -2.93 -9.55
N GLY A 98 0.18 -3.82 -9.53
CA GLY A 98 -0.40 -4.40 -10.74
C GLY A 98 -0.99 -3.36 -11.69
N ILE A 99 -1.70 -2.36 -11.15
CA ILE A 99 -2.23 -1.23 -11.95
C ILE A 99 -1.07 -0.40 -12.52
N LEU A 100 -0.08 -0.04 -11.69
CA LEU A 100 1.08 0.74 -12.13
C LEU A 100 1.85 0.02 -13.25
N GLY A 101 2.04 -1.30 -13.11
CA GLY A 101 2.65 -2.15 -14.13
C GLY A 101 1.83 -2.16 -15.43
N SER A 102 0.51 -2.29 -15.33
CA SER A 102 -0.40 -2.25 -16.49
C SER A 102 -0.36 -0.91 -17.22
N ILE A 103 -0.39 0.21 -16.49
CA ILE A 103 -0.24 1.55 -17.07
C ILE A 103 1.12 1.69 -17.74
N GLY A 104 2.20 1.24 -17.09
CA GLY A 104 3.55 1.30 -17.65
C GLY A 104 3.66 0.51 -18.95
N SER A 105 3.06 -0.68 -19.01
CA SER A 105 3.03 -1.51 -20.23
C SER A 105 2.23 -0.85 -21.35
N PHE A 106 1.02 -0.35 -21.05
CA PHE A 106 0.18 0.37 -22.01
C PHE A 106 0.92 1.58 -22.62
N VAL A 107 1.55 2.41 -21.77
CA VAL A 107 2.31 3.58 -22.24
C VAL A 107 3.49 3.17 -23.11
N ARG A 108 4.25 2.12 -22.73
CA ARG A 108 5.38 1.64 -23.54
C ARG A 108 4.93 1.12 -24.90
N GLU A 109 3.91 0.29 -24.94
CA GLU A 109 3.37 -0.31 -26.17
C GLU A 109 2.92 0.78 -27.16
N HIS A 110 2.10 1.73 -26.70
CA HIS A 110 1.57 2.77 -27.57
C HIS A 110 2.57 3.89 -27.89
N ARG A 111 3.60 4.10 -27.07
CA ARG A 111 4.72 5.00 -27.41
C ARG A 111 5.60 4.42 -28.51
N LEU A 112 5.79 3.08 -28.55
CA LEU A 112 6.51 2.40 -29.62
C LEU A 112 5.74 2.40 -30.94
N MET A 113 4.41 2.26 -30.90
CA MET A 113 3.56 2.37 -32.10
C MET A 113 3.57 3.77 -32.72
N GLY A 114 3.72 4.82 -31.92
CA GLY A 114 3.72 6.22 -32.39
C GLY A 114 5.00 6.71 -33.07
N ASN A 115 6.10 5.95 -33.01
CA ASN A 115 7.40 6.26 -33.60
C ASN A 115 7.66 5.56 -34.95
N ASN A 116 6.79 4.64 -35.37
CA ASN A 116 6.89 3.90 -36.64
C ASN A 116 5.96 4.47 -37.74
N SER A 117 5.57 5.74 -37.66
CA SER A 117 4.68 6.40 -38.64
C SER A 117 5.15 7.80 -38.98
#